data_AF-A0A2M8BDN4-F1
#
_entry.id   AF-A0A2M8BDN4-F1
#
_cell.length_a   1.000
_cell.length_b   1.000
_cell.length_c   1.000
_cell.angle_alpha   90.00
_cell.angle_beta   90.00
_cell.angle_gamma   90.00
#
_symmetry.space_group_name_H-M   'P 1'
#
loop_
_entity.id
_entity.type
_entity.pdbx_description
1 polymer ?
#
loop_
_entity_poly.entity_id
_entity_poly.type
_entity_poly.pdbx_seq_one_letter_code
_entity_poly.pdbx_strand_id
1 'polypeptide(L)'
;MGRAIRTVLESQRSSHCAVVCCTVAVAVFVVACMPSSEEQRGSQQQVPATPQAPQSSVPLVDATKVEPSSPPAADPARDERVAVAAHQVAALATVAHYRDAVARRPGPIEPLYTSIAADLQAGKPLLVAGYFGLSDPHLDDPEKNPCWGTYYGNARFMKRASGDVHAKKLFEFPGWTLLLEEENPADPVRTLVFHQRISPSKAWKAAGVEEPFDAYLVMQAFESRELAATHMAQALRASRGATVALAGLEGSEPVRLNLGEAQVVGYIGHNFFFDYEDFYWDGFEPIKERPARPKGLFVISCMSGRVPGFLTLLGHNVHVLLLSRYFISAEGYSLLSVVDGVLQRANSRQLVDLADHTYQYFHTLHHPEKKIYWPFLGQDFRLYEEPLDQYFSAPLADLWAM
;
A
#
# COMPACT_ATOMS: atom_id res chain seq x y z
N MET A 1 -51.93 36.46 17.96
CA MET A 1 -50.48 36.73 18.08
C MET A 1 -49.73 35.60 17.41
N GLY A 2 -49.53 35.73 16.09
CA GLY A 2 -48.87 34.75 15.23
C GLY A 2 -48.09 35.47 14.12
N ARG A 3 -47.18 34.73 13.47
CA ARG A 3 -45.99 35.12 12.66
C ARG A 3 -44.72 35.05 13.52
N ALA A 4 -43.59 34.47 13.14
CA ALA A 4 -43.01 34.06 11.85
C ALA A 4 -42.22 32.75 12.07
N ILE A 5 -41.84 31.90 11.12
CA ILE A 5 -40.94 32.12 9.98
C ILE A 5 -41.18 30.99 8.97
N ARG A 6 -41.52 31.36 7.73
CA ARG A 6 -41.38 30.58 6.50
C ARG A 6 -40.86 31.57 5.46
N THR A 7 -40.12 31.09 4.46
CA THR A 7 -39.60 31.80 3.27
C THR A 7 -38.09 32.08 3.31
N VAL A 8 -37.28 31.07 2.94
CA VAL A 8 -36.05 31.25 2.14
C VAL A 8 -35.88 29.98 1.31
N LEU A 9 -36.45 29.95 0.11
CA LEU A 9 -36.04 29.10 -1.02
C LEU A 9 -36.75 29.67 -2.25
N GLU A 10 -35.99 30.32 -3.13
CA GLU A 10 -36.21 30.47 -4.59
C GLU A 10 -35.50 31.73 -5.09
N SER A 11 -34.20 31.60 -5.38
CA SER A 11 -33.48 32.41 -6.37
C SER A 11 -32.03 31.93 -6.40
N GLN A 12 -31.53 31.66 -7.61
CA GLN A 12 -30.14 31.35 -7.97
C GLN A 12 -29.76 29.86 -8.07
N ARG A 13 -30.43 29.19 -9.01
CA ARG A 13 -29.73 28.34 -9.98
C ARG A 13 -29.21 29.24 -11.11
N SER A 14 -27.89 29.37 -11.26
CA SER A 14 -27.23 29.40 -12.57
C SER A 14 -25.71 29.52 -12.42
N SER A 15 -25.02 28.54 -13.00
CA SER A 15 -23.74 28.67 -13.71
C SER A 15 -22.42 28.58 -12.95
N HIS A 16 -21.53 27.81 -13.59
CA HIS A 16 -20.06 27.75 -13.51
C HIS A 16 -19.39 26.76 -12.55
N CYS A 17 -18.90 25.69 -13.17
CA CYS A 17 -17.63 25.02 -12.88
C CYS A 17 -16.55 26.01 -12.44
N ALA A 18 -15.80 25.67 -11.39
CA ALA A 18 -14.48 26.24 -11.14
C ALA A 18 -13.59 25.19 -10.47
N VAL A 19 -12.78 24.54 -11.30
CA VAL A 19 -11.37 24.25 -10.99
C VAL A 19 -10.68 25.60 -10.74
N VAL A 20 -9.83 25.72 -9.72
CA VAL A 20 -8.54 26.46 -9.70
C VAL A 20 -7.99 26.56 -8.27
N CYS A 21 -6.69 26.25 -8.16
CA CYS A 21 -5.81 26.31 -7.00
C CYS A 21 -5.50 27.73 -6.48
N CYS A 22 -5.06 27.77 -5.20
CA CYS A 22 -4.09 28.66 -4.53
C CYS A 22 -4.08 30.19 -4.78
N THR A 23 -4.07 30.99 -3.70
CA THR A 23 -2.90 31.75 -3.17
C THR A 23 -3.32 32.87 -2.16
N VAL A 24 -2.77 32.77 -0.94
CA VAL A 24 -2.34 33.80 0.07
C VAL A 24 -3.31 34.81 0.71
N ALA A 25 -3.31 34.80 2.05
CA ALA A 25 -3.14 36.02 2.87
C ALA A 25 -2.38 35.70 4.17
N VAL A 26 -1.22 36.33 4.33
CA VAL A 26 -0.40 36.38 5.55
C VAL A 26 -0.84 37.58 6.39
N ALA A 27 -0.95 37.42 7.71
CA ALA A 27 -0.77 38.50 8.66
C ALA A 27 -0.09 37.99 9.95
N VAL A 28 0.91 38.76 10.35
CA VAL A 28 1.97 38.51 11.33
C VAL A 28 1.51 38.88 12.75
N PHE A 29 1.95 38.13 13.76
CA PHE A 29 2.29 38.69 15.08
C PHE A 29 3.54 38.00 15.64
N VAL A 30 4.51 38.84 16.04
CA VAL A 30 5.82 38.54 16.64
C VAL A 30 5.72 38.79 18.14
N VAL A 31 6.38 37.98 18.99
CA VAL A 31 7.22 38.30 20.19
C VAL A 31 7.76 36.95 20.70
N ALA A 32 9.01 36.56 20.39
CA ALA A 32 10.27 36.81 21.10
C ALA A 32 10.45 36.03 22.43
N CYS A 33 11.43 35.12 22.46
CA CYS A 33 12.48 35.03 23.49
C CYS A 33 13.64 34.16 22.96
N MET A 34 14.86 34.66 23.16
CA MET A 34 16.13 34.20 22.61
C MET A 34 17.01 33.57 23.73
N PRO A 35 18.28 33.16 23.50
CA PRO A 35 18.76 31.80 23.79
C PRO A 35 19.87 31.72 24.85
N SER A 36 20.34 30.49 25.10
CA SER A 36 21.59 30.15 25.80
C SER A 36 21.79 28.63 25.65
N SER A 37 22.95 28.00 25.57
CA SER A 37 24.30 28.24 25.03
C SER A 37 25.14 27.10 25.65
N GLU A 38 26.12 26.56 24.90
CA GLU A 38 27.19 25.66 25.40
C GLU A 38 26.72 24.22 25.74
N GLU A 39 27.47 23.15 25.43
CA GLU A 39 28.92 23.00 25.44
C GLU A 39 29.37 21.82 24.56
N GLN A 40 30.49 22.02 23.85
CA GLN A 40 31.25 20.99 23.11
C GLN A 40 31.97 20.05 24.08
N ARG A 41 32.20 18.77 23.69
CA ARG A 41 33.51 18.08 23.84
C ARG A 41 33.53 16.63 23.30
N GLY A 42 34.65 16.34 22.61
CA GLY A 42 35.26 15.01 22.46
C GLY A 42 34.67 14.15 21.32
N SER A 43 35.43 13.51 20.43
CA SER A 43 36.84 13.12 20.46
C SER A 43 37.28 12.83 19.02
N GLN A 44 38.39 13.41 18.57
CA GLN A 44 39.06 13.01 17.32
C GLN A 44 39.83 11.70 17.57
N GLN A 45 39.49 10.67 16.81
CA GLN A 45 40.22 9.40 16.80
C GLN A 45 41.25 9.43 15.67
N GLN A 46 42.53 9.31 16.04
CA GLN A 46 43.67 9.24 15.13
C GLN A 46 43.61 7.98 14.27
N VAL A 47 43.71 8.15 12.96
CA VAL A 47 43.91 7.07 11.98
C VAL A 47 45.42 6.84 11.81
N PRO A 48 45.92 5.60 11.88
CA PRO A 48 47.34 5.30 11.68
C PRO A 48 47.74 5.42 10.19
N ALA A 49 48.95 5.94 9.98
CA ALA A 49 49.56 6.17 8.69
C ALA A 49 49.85 4.86 7.92
N THR A 50 49.46 4.83 6.66
CA THR A 50 49.78 3.78 5.68
C THR A 50 51.26 3.88 5.25
N PRO A 51 51.99 2.76 5.14
CA PRO A 51 53.39 2.76 4.70
C PRO A 51 53.53 3.09 3.21
N GLN A 52 54.50 3.96 2.89
CA GLN A 52 54.91 4.32 1.53
C GLN A 52 55.64 3.16 0.85
N ALA A 53 55.20 2.83 -0.37
CA ALA A 53 55.87 1.90 -1.28
C ALA A 53 57.05 2.59 -2.01
N PRO A 54 58.06 1.82 -2.47
CA PRO A 54 59.31 2.36 -3.01
C PRO A 54 59.13 3.01 -4.39
N GLN A 55 59.76 4.17 -4.55
CA GLN A 55 59.84 4.92 -5.79
C GLN A 55 60.73 4.19 -6.81
N SER A 56 60.12 3.76 -7.92
CA SER A 56 60.81 3.32 -9.13
C SER A 56 60.98 4.52 -10.06
N SER A 57 62.23 4.85 -10.37
CA SER A 57 62.61 5.90 -11.31
C SER A 57 62.54 5.37 -12.74
N VAL A 58 61.51 5.78 -13.48
CA VAL A 58 61.40 5.64 -14.94
C VAL A 58 61.55 7.03 -15.56
N PRO A 59 62.31 7.21 -16.65
CA PRO A 59 62.56 8.52 -17.25
C PRO A 59 61.28 9.15 -17.81
N LEU A 60 61.05 10.41 -17.42
CA LEU A 60 60.04 11.33 -17.96
C LEU A 60 60.28 11.50 -19.48
N VAL A 61 59.35 11.00 -20.28
CA VAL A 61 59.18 11.47 -21.66
C VAL A 61 58.36 12.75 -21.60
N ASP A 62 58.94 13.82 -22.10
CA ASP A 62 58.40 15.18 -22.12
C ASP A 62 57.21 15.25 -23.10
N ALA A 63 56.02 14.88 -22.60
CA ALA A 63 54.75 15.07 -23.28
C ALA A 63 54.31 16.53 -23.14
N THR A 64 55.03 17.42 -23.82
CA THR A 64 54.67 18.82 -23.95
C THR A 64 53.38 18.94 -24.77
N LYS A 65 52.34 19.46 -24.09
CA LYS A 65 51.30 20.33 -24.66
C LYS A 65 50.27 19.65 -25.57
N VAL A 66 49.48 18.73 -25.02
CA VAL A 66 48.08 18.54 -25.48
C VAL A 66 47.21 19.42 -24.58
N GLU A 67 46.81 20.59 -25.08
CA GLU A 67 45.76 21.38 -24.42
C GLU A 67 44.52 20.50 -24.31
N PRO A 68 43.92 20.34 -23.12
CA PRO A 68 42.68 19.59 -22.99
C PRO A 68 41.63 20.34 -23.83
N SER A 69 41.30 19.78 -25.00
CA SER A 69 40.22 20.28 -25.83
C SER A 69 38.98 20.32 -24.96
N SER A 70 38.41 21.50 -24.77
CA SER A 70 37.17 21.67 -24.02
C SER A 70 36.17 20.64 -24.55
N PRO A 71 35.52 19.84 -23.68
CA PRO A 71 34.52 18.91 -24.14
C PRO A 71 33.49 19.70 -24.97
N PRO A 72 33.09 19.18 -26.15
CA PRO A 72 32.12 19.86 -26.99
C PRO A 72 30.89 20.21 -26.14
N ALA A 73 30.43 21.46 -26.25
CA ALA A 73 29.26 21.92 -25.53
C ALA A 73 28.10 20.94 -25.78
N ALA A 74 27.46 20.48 -24.70
CA ALA A 74 26.31 19.59 -24.79
C ALA A 74 25.25 20.22 -25.68
N ASP A 75 24.76 19.48 -26.67
CA ASP A 75 23.67 19.90 -27.53
C ASP A 75 22.35 19.59 -26.80
N PRO A 76 21.63 20.60 -26.28
CA PRO A 76 20.42 20.37 -25.49
C PRO A 76 19.36 19.60 -26.28
N ALA A 77 19.32 19.74 -27.61
CA ALA A 77 18.39 18.99 -28.46
C ALA A 77 18.79 17.51 -28.61
N ARG A 78 20.07 17.16 -28.42
CA ARG A 78 20.51 15.78 -28.34
C ARG A 78 20.13 15.17 -27.00
N ASP A 79 20.32 15.90 -25.91
CA ASP A 79 20.00 15.43 -24.55
C ASP A 79 18.49 15.20 -24.39
N GLU A 80 17.65 16.09 -24.91
CA GLU A 80 16.19 15.91 -24.94
C GLU A 80 15.78 14.66 -25.75
N ARG A 81 16.37 14.44 -26.93
CA ARG A 81 16.07 13.25 -27.75
C ARG A 81 16.52 11.95 -27.08
N VAL A 82 17.66 11.96 -26.39
CA VAL A 82 18.14 10.81 -25.62
C VAL A 82 17.21 10.53 -24.45
N ALA A 83 16.74 11.55 -23.74
CA ALA A 83 15.76 11.41 -22.66
C ALA A 83 14.43 10.81 -23.19
N VAL A 84 13.87 11.37 -24.26
CA VAL A 84 12.63 10.85 -24.88
C VAL A 84 12.79 9.40 -25.35
N ALA A 85 13.91 9.06 -25.99
CA ALA A 85 14.18 7.69 -26.42
C ALA A 85 14.32 6.73 -25.22
N ALA A 86 14.99 7.14 -24.15
CA ALA A 86 15.11 6.35 -22.92
C ALA A 86 13.75 6.11 -22.27
N HIS A 87 12.88 7.13 -22.19
CA HIS A 87 11.51 6.98 -21.73
C HIS A 87 10.71 6.01 -22.59
N GLN A 88 10.77 6.12 -23.93
CA GLN A 88 10.06 5.20 -24.83
C GLN A 88 10.52 3.75 -24.66
N VAL A 89 11.82 3.50 -24.52
CA VAL A 89 12.37 2.15 -24.30
C VAL A 89 11.91 1.59 -22.95
N ALA A 90 11.95 2.41 -21.89
CA ALA A 90 11.47 2.02 -20.57
C ALA A 90 9.97 1.70 -20.58
N ALA A 91 9.15 2.51 -21.28
CA ALA A 91 7.71 2.27 -21.39
C ALA A 91 7.40 0.95 -22.11
N LEU A 92 8.12 0.66 -23.20
CA LEU A 92 8.00 -0.61 -23.92
C LEU A 92 8.44 -1.80 -23.07
N ALA A 93 9.49 -1.66 -22.26
CA ALA A 93 9.93 -2.70 -21.32
C ALA A 93 8.88 -2.96 -20.23
N THR A 94 8.28 -1.91 -19.66
CA THR A 94 7.17 -2.03 -18.69
C THR A 94 5.96 -2.72 -19.33
N VAL A 95 5.58 -2.34 -20.54
CA VAL A 95 4.48 -2.99 -21.28
C VAL A 95 4.80 -4.46 -21.58
N ALA A 96 6.04 -4.79 -21.94
CA ALA A 96 6.46 -6.17 -22.19
C ALA A 96 6.46 -7.01 -20.90
N HIS A 97 7.02 -6.49 -19.80
CA HIS A 97 6.99 -7.12 -18.50
C HIS A 97 5.55 -7.34 -18.02
N TYR A 98 4.70 -6.34 -18.24
CA TYR A 98 3.30 -6.41 -17.89
C TYR A 98 2.54 -7.44 -18.73
N ARG A 99 2.76 -7.47 -20.04
CA ARG A 99 2.22 -8.51 -20.92
C ARG A 99 2.68 -9.90 -20.48
N ASP A 100 3.92 -10.05 -20.05
CA ASP A 100 4.44 -11.30 -19.52
C ASP A 100 3.83 -11.67 -18.16
N ALA A 101 3.59 -10.70 -17.27
CA ALA A 101 2.86 -10.91 -16.01
C ALA A 101 1.39 -11.33 -16.26
N VAL A 102 0.72 -10.69 -17.22
CA VAL A 102 -0.66 -11.00 -17.63
C VAL A 102 -0.75 -12.33 -18.38
N ALA A 103 0.22 -12.63 -19.25
CA ALA A 103 0.29 -13.89 -19.98
C ALA A 103 0.56 -15.07 -19.03
N ARG A 104 1.31 -14.82 -17.94
CA ARG A 104 1.48 -15.73 -16.81
C ARG A 104 0.25 -15.78 -15.91
N ARG A 105 -0.96 -15.76 -16.50
CA ARG A 105 -2.26 -15.89 -15.81
C ARG A 105 -2.07 -16.78 -14.60
N PRO A 106 -2.06 -16.20 -13.39
CA PRO A 106 -1.70 -16.95 -12.22
C PRO A 106 -2.83 -17.97 -12.02
N GLY A 107 -2.45 -19.17 -11.56
CA GLY A 107 -3.41 -20.27 -11.40
C GLY A 107 -4.50 -19.94 -10.38
N PRO A 108 -5.48 -20.83 -10.17
CA PRO A 108 -6.57 -20.63 -9.21
C PRO A 108 -6.10 -20.12 -7.82
N ILE A 109 -6.95 -19.43 -7.05
CA ILE A 109 -6.67 -19.07 -5.63
C ILE A 109 -6.51 -20.31 -4.71
N GLU A 110 -6.96 -21.47 -5.16
CA GLU A 110 -7.00 -22.73 -4.42
C GLU A 110 -5.66 -23.16 -3.78
N PRO A 111 -4.48 -23.08 -4.43
CA PRO A 111 -3.20 -23.42 -3.81
C PRO A 111 -2.88 -22.55 -2.58
N LEU A 112 -3.29 -21.29 -2.57
CA LEU A 112 -3.19 -20.44 -1.38
C LEU A 112 -4.02 -21.03 -0.24
N TYR A 113 -5.30 -21.33 -0.50
CA TYR A 113 -6.18 -21.89 0.54
C TYR A 113 -5.78 -23.29 0.98
N THR A 114 -5.22 -24.13 0.10
CA THR A 114 -4.63 -25.42 0.48
C THR A 114 -3.44 -25.22 1.41
N SER A 115 -2.56 -24.26 1.12
CA SER A 115 -1.42 -23.93 1.99
C SER A 115 -1.87 -23.37 3.34
N ILE A 116 -2.90 -22.52 3.37
CA ILE A 116 -3.47 -22.01 4.62
C ILE A 116 -4.12 -23.14 5.42
N ALA A 117 -4.93 -24.01 4.79
CA ALA A 117 -5.56 -25.14 5.47
C ALA A 117 -4.54 -26.04 6.17
N ALA A 118 -3.42 -26.33 5.50
CA ALA A 118 -2.34 -27.14 6.08
C ALA A 118 -1.70 -26.50 7.32
N ASP A 119 -1.52 -25.17 7.32
CA ASP A 119 -1.04 -24.44 8.50
C ASP A 119 -2.05 -24.50 9.65
N LEU A 120 -3.34 -24.26 9.35
CA LEU A 120 -4.41 -24.28 10.35
C LEU A 120 -4.56 -25.67 10.98
N GLN A 121 -4.49 -26.73 10.18
CA GLN A 121 -4.48 -28.12 10.65
C GLN A 121 -3.27 -28.43 11.53
N ALA A 122 -2.14 -27.78 11.28
CA ALA A 122 -0.93 -27.88 12.11
C ALA A 122 -0.99 -26.98 13.37
N GLY A 123 -2.13 -26.34 13.64
CA GLY A 123 -2.32 -25.46 14.80
C GLY A 123 -1.64 -24.10 14.68
N LYS A 124 -1.16 -23.72 13.49
CA LYS A 124 -0.62 -22.37 13.26
C LYS A 124 -1.78 -21.39 13.05
N PRO A 125 -1.65 -20.14 13.51
CA PRO A 125 -2.68 -19.14 13.26
C PRO A 125 -2.71 -18.68 11.79
N LEU A 126 -3.85 -18.15 11.37
CA LEU A 126 -3.92 -17.31 10.18
C LEU A 126 -3.34 -15.94 10.51
N LEU A 127 -2.36 -15.47 9.74
CA LEU A 127 -1.75 -14.16 9.88
C LEU A 127 -1.96 -13.34 8.61
N VAL A 128 -2.65 -12.21 8.78
CA VAL A 128 -2.85 -11.17 7.76
C VAL A 128 -2.02 -9.95 8.15
N ALA A 129 -1.14 -9.50 7.26
CA ALA A 129 -0.30 -8.32 7.46
C ALA A 129 -0.68 -7.20 6.48
N GLY A 130 -1.11 -6.05 7.00
CA GLY A 130 -1.42 -4.84 6.24
C GLY A 130 -0.37 -3.76 6.47
N TYR A 131 0.14 -3.18 5.38
CA TYR A 131 1.13 -2.12 5.37
C TYR A 131 0.48 -0.84 4.86
N PHE A 132 0.48 0.20 5.70
CA PHE A 132 -0.29 1.42 5.47
C PHE A 132 0.64 2.58 5.15
N GLY A 133 0.56 3.08 3.93
CA GLY A 133 1.28 4.27 3.50
C GLY A 133 0.51 5.53 3.88
N LEU A 134 1.02 6.31 4.83
CA LEU A 134 0.42 7.59 5.17
C LEU A 134 0.69 8.59 4.02
N SER A 135 -0.38 9.22 3.54
CA SER A 135 -0.39 9.95 2.26
C SER A 135 0.10 11.39 2.31
N ASP A 136 0.35 11.96 3.50
CA ASP A 136 0.68 13.38 3.63
C ASP A 136 1.63 13.62 4.82
N PRO A 137 2.89 14.04 4.58
CA PRO A 137 3.84 14.40 5.63
C PRO A 137 3.48 15.73 6.33
N HIS A 138 2.44 16.45 5.91
CA HIS A 138 1.86 17.55 6.69
C HIS A 138 0.73 17.08 7.62
N LEU A 139 0.25 15.85 7.42
CA LEU A 139 -0.61 15.13 8.33
C LEU A 139 0.21 14.09 9.11
N ASP A 140 1.32 14.53 9.71
CA ASP A 140 2.20 13.76 10.63
C ASP A 140 1.44 13.08 11.79
N ASP A 141 0.17 13.39 11.95
CA ASP A 141 -0.75 12.81 12.90
C ASP A 141 -1.55 11.66 12.23
N PRO A 142 -1.23 10.37 12.51
CA PRO A 142 -1.97 9.23 11.98
C PRO A 142 -3.47 9.30 12.29
N GLU A 143 -3.88 9.98 13.36
CA GLU A 143 -5.28 10.15 13.74
C GLU A 143 -6.06 11.01 12.74
N LYS A 144 -5.37 11.85 11.96
CA LYS A 144 -5.98 12.70 10.92
C LYS A 144 -5.85 12.11 9.53
N ASN A 145 -5.03 11.08 9.34
CA ASN A 145 -4.84 10.49 8.02
C ASN A 145 -6.13 9.79 7.54
N PRO A 146 -6.61 10.08 6.30
CA PRO A 146 -7.84 9.52 5.76
C PRO A 146 -7.85 7.99 5.70
N CYS A 147 -6.70 7.37 5.45
CA CYS A 147 -6.58 5.92 5.36
C CYS A 147 -6.42 5.25 6.73
N TRP A 148 -6.17 6.00 7.82
CA TRP A 148 -5.84 5.42 9.13
C TRP A 148 -6.79 5.85 10.25
N GLY A 149 -6.76 7.12 10.65
CA GLY A 149 -7.42 7.60 11.87
C GLY A 149 -8.77 8.29 11.69
N THR A 150 -9.15 8.67 10.47
CA THR A 150 -10.48 9.25 10.22
C THR A 150 -11.62 8.26 10.49
N TYR A 151 -12.88 8.69 10.44
CA TYR A 151 -14.02 7.86 10.83
C TYR A 151 -14.09 6.49 10.13
N TYR A 152 -13.77 6.43 8.84
CA TYR A 152 -13.60 5.18 8.07
C TYR A 152 -12.14 4.81 7.80
N GLY A 153 -11.20 5.54 8.39
CA GLY A 153 -9.81 5.13 8.44
C GLY A 153 -9.68 3.74 9.07
N ASN A 154 -8.71 2.96 8.60
CA ASN A 154 -8.63 1.54 8.91
C ASN A 154 -8.50 1.26 10.41
N ALA A 155 -7.64 1.99 11.14
CA ALA A 155 -7.46 1.80 12.57
C ALA A 155 -8.75 2.09 13.34
N ARG A 156 -9.38 3.23 13.06
CA ARG A 156 -10.60 3.65 13.76
C ARG A 156 -11.79 2.76 13.45
N PHE A 157 -11.95 2.33 12.19
CA PHE A 157 -13.01 1.42 11.79
C PHE A 157 -12.85 0.04 12.43
N MET A 158 -11.65 -0.55 12.40
CA MET A 158 -11.40 -1.87 12.98
C MET A 158 -11.66 -1.89 14.50
N LYS A 159 -11.25 -0.85 15.24
CA LYS A 159 -11.51 -0.73 16.69
C LYS A 159 -13.01 -0.72 17.04
N ARG A 160 -13.89 -0.28 16.13
CA ARG A 160 -15.34 -0.18 16.38
C ARG A 160 -16.18 -1.22 15.65
N ALA A 161 -15.60 -2.01 14.74
CA ALA A 161 -16.34 -2.92 13.87
C ALA A 161 -17.25 -3.89 14.65
N SER A 162 -16.79 -4.37 15.81
CA SER A 162 -17.54 -5.27 16.68
C SER A 162 -18.80 -4.63 17.32
N GLY A 163 -18.85 -3.30 17.41
CA GLY A 163 -19.99 -2.53 17.89
C GLY A 163 -20.85 -1.92 16.78
N ASP A 164 -20.30 -1.78 15.59
CA ASP A 164 -20.91 -1.07 14.46
C ASP A 164 -22.06 -1.86 13.81
N VAL A 165 -23.24 -1.24 13.71
CA VAL A 165 -24.45 -1.89 13.19
C VAL A 165 -24.34 -2.22 11.70
N HIS A 166 -23.57 -1.44 10.94
CA HIS A 166 -23.36 -1.66 9.52
C HIS A 166 -22.36 -2.78 9.29
N ALA A 167 -21.28 -2.83 10.09
CA ALA A 167 -20.33 -3.93 10.06
C ALA A 167 -21.02 -5.27 10.39
N LYS A 168 -21.83 -5.32 11.46
CA LYS A 168 -22.60 -6.52 11.84
C LYS A 168 -23.59 -6.99 10.78
N LYS A 169 -24.08 -6.08 9.94
CA LYS A 169 -24.99 -6.41 8.86
C LYS A 169 -24.27 -7.06 7.67
N LEU A 170 -23.03 -6.65 7.41
CA LEU A 170 -22.30 -6.99 6.19
C LEU A 170 -21.29 -8.12 6.34
N PHE A 171 -20.73 -8.29 7.54
CA PHE A 171 -19.62 -9.22 7.78
C PHE A 171 -20.02 -10.34 8.73
N GLU A 172 -19.49 -11.54 8.47
CA GLU A 172 -19.66 -12.70 9.36
C GLU A 172 -18.75 -12.57 10.60
N PHE A 173 -17.58 -11.96 10.43
CA PHE A 173 -16.54 -11.83 11.45
C PHE A 173 -16.19 -10.37 11.79
N PRO A 174 -17.13 -9.54 12.28
CA PRO A 174 -16.85 -8.16 12.69
C PRO A 174 -16.19 -8.06 14.08
N GLY A 175 -16.11 -9.17 14.83
CA GLY A 175 -15.78 -9.23 16.26
C GLY A 175 -14.28 -9.24 16.60
N TRP A 176 -13.49 -8.37 15.99
CA TRP A 176 -12.05 -8.27 16.24
C TRP A 176 -11.74 -7.61 17.59
N THR A 177 -10.81 -8.19 18.34
CA THR A 177 -10.29 -7.63 19.61
C THR A 177 -8.91 -7.04 19.39
N LEU A 178 -8.69 -5.80 19.81
CA LEU A 178 -7.36 -5.18 19.80
C LEU A 178 -6.48 -5.78 20.92
N LEU A 179 -5.33 -6.33 20.55
CA LEU A 179 -4.35 -6.91 21.49
C LEU A 179 -3.12 -6.05 21.71
N LEU A 180 -2.69 -5.33 20.68
CA LEU A 180 -1.53 -4.44 20.73
C LEU A 180 -1.87 -3.13 20.02
N GLU A 181 -1.50 -2.04 20.65
CA GLU A 181 -1.41 -0.73 20.05
C GLU A 181 -0.08 -0.11 20.49
N GLU A 182 0.82 0.09 19.53
CA GLU A 182 2.16 0.61 19.75
C GLU A 182 2.40 1.82 18.85
N GLU A 183 3.03 2.83 19.43
CA GLU A 183 3.50 4.04 18.77
C GLU A 183 5.02 4.08 18.84
N ASN A 184 5.66 4.32 17.69
CA ASN A 184 7.11 4.37 17.58
C ASN A 184 7.56 5.73 17.04
N PRO A 185 8.74 6.22 17.46
CA PRO A 185 9.35 7.42 16.88
C PRO A 185 9.95 7.18 15.48
N ALA A 186 9.96 5.93 15.01
CA ALA A 186 10.48 5.51 13.72
C ALA A 186 9.54 4.49 13.08
N ASP A 187 9.72 4.24 11.79
CA ASP A 187 8.88 3.32 11.05
C ASP A 187 8.97 1.87 11.57
N PRO A 188 7.83 1.16 11.68
CA PRO A 188 6.46 1.68 11.50
C PRO A 188 6.03 2.59 12.65
N VAL A 189 5.58 3.81 12.34
CA VAL A 189 5.16 4.84 13.33
C VAL A 189 3.98 4.41 14.19
N ARG A 190 3.16 3.46 13.71
CA ARG A 190 2.11 2.79 14.48
C ARG A 190 2.02 1.32 14.13
N THR A 191 1.82 0.48 15.14
CA THR A 191 1.48 -0.94 14.94
C THR A 191 0.23 -1.28 15.75
N LEU A 192 -0.78 -1.84 15.08
CA LEU A 192 -1.96 -2.43 15.73
C LEU A 192 -2.00 -3.92 15.45
N VAL A 193 -2.37 -4.71 16.46
CA VAL A 193 -2.63 -6.14 16.28
C VAL A 193 -4.02 -6.46 16.79
N PHE A 194 -4.84 -6.98 15.90
CA PHE A 194 -6.17 -7.50 16.21
C PHE A 194 -6.17 -9.02 16.19
N HIS A 195 -6.98 -9.62 17.05
CA HIS A 195 -7.17 -11.06 17.14
C HIS A 195 -8.64 -11.42 17.11
N GLN A 196 -8.92 -12.58 16.54
CA GLN A 196 -10.20 -13.25 16.67
C GLN A 196 -9.99 -14.77 16.63
N ARG A 197 -10.72 -15.51 17.48
CA ARG A 197 -10.79 -16.96 17.41
C ARG A 197 -11.95 -17.38 16.51
N ILE A 198 -11.66 -18.19 15.49
CA ILE A 198 -12.56 -18.48 14.39
C ILE A 198 -13.05 -19.92 14.47
N SER A 199 -14.36 -20.10 14.42
CA SER A 199 -14.96 -21.42 14.18
C SER A 199 -14.92 -21.71 12.67
N PRO A 200 -14.40 -22.86 12.21
CA PRO A 200 -14.24 -23.10 10.79
C PRO A 200 -15.58 -23.08 10.04
N SER A 201 -15.63 -22.30 8.95
CA SER A 201 -16.79 -22.28 8.04
C SER A 201 -16.98 -23.65 7.38
N LYS A 202 -18.14 -23.87 6.73
CA LYS A 202 -18.36 -25.10 5.93
C LYS A 202 -17.26 -25.32 4.89
N ALA A 203 -16.75 -24.23 4.29
CA ALA A 203 -15.70 -24.30 3.28
C ALA A 203 -14.33 -24.65 3.88
N TRP A 204 -14.03 -24.22 5.11
CA TRP A 204 -12.83 -24.63 5.83
C TRP A 204 -12.89 -26.07 6.33
N LYS A 205 -14.04 -26.52 6.85
CA LYS A 205 -14.25 -27.93 7.20
C LYS A 205 -14.10 -28.85 6.00
N ALA A 206 -14.63 -28.44 4.84
CA ALA A 206 -14.42 -29.18 3.59
C ALA A 206 -12.94 -29.24 3.14
N ALA A 207 -12.08 -28.35 3.66
CA ALA A 207 -10.63 -28.39 3.48
C ALA A 207 -9.90 -29.14 4.61
N GLY A 208 -10.63 -29.76 5.54
CA GLY A 208 -10.12 -30.54 6.66
C GLY A 208 -9.72 -29.72 7.89
N VAL A 209 -10.09 -28.43 7.98
CA VAL A 209 -9.89 -27.61 9.18
C VAL A 209 -11.09 -27.83 10.10
N GLU A 210 -10.96 -28.74 11.05
CA GLU A 210 -12.06 -29.15 11.94
C GLU A 210 -12.13 -28.34 13.25
N GLU A 211 -10.96 -27.94 13.78
CA GLU A 211 -10.84 -27.25 15.05
C GLU A 211 -10.88 -25.72 14.90
N PRO A 212 -11.38 -24.97 15.89
CA PRO A 212 -11.23 -23.53 15.94
C PRO A 212 -9.77 -23.08 15.87
N PHE A 213 -9.50 -22.05 15.09
CA PHE A 213 -8.16 -21.50 14.89
C PHE A 213 -8.10 -20.01 15.24
N ASP A 214 -6.91 -19.53 15.60
CA ASP A 214 -6.67 -18.12 15.86
C ASP A 214 -6.32 -17.38 14.55
N ALA A 215 -6.89 -16.19 14.39
CA ALA A 215 -6.59 -15.27 13.31
C ALA A 215 -6.04 -13.96 13.87
N TYR A 216 -4.96 -13.47 13.28
CA TYR A 216 -4.35 -12.19 13.60
C TYR A 216 -4.34 -11.28 12.38
N LEU A 217 -4.74 -10.02 12.60
CA LEU A 217 -4.58 -8.94 11.65
C LEU A 217 -3.58 -7.95 12.22
N VAL A 218 -2.41 -7.85 11.60
CA VAL A 218 -1.36 -6.90 11.97
C VAL A 218 -1.39 -5.74 11.00
N MET A 219 -1.51 -4.53 11.52
CA MET A 219 -1.58 -3.30 10.74
C MET A 219 -0.39 -2.42 11.11
N GLN A 220 0.49 -2.16 10.15
CA GLN A 220 1.68 -1.32 10.34
C GLN A 220 1.54 -0.05 9.50
N ALA A 221 1.49 1.12 10.16
CA ALA A 221 1.50 2.41 9.48
C ALA A 221 2.94 2.91 9.35
N PHE A 222 3.26 3.39 8.15
CA PHE A 222 4.56 3.95 7.80
C PHE A 222 4.38 5.42 7.41
N GLU A 223 5.38 6.24 7.73
CA GLU A 223 5.39 7.67 7.41
C GLU A 223 5.20 7.94 5.91
N SER A 224 5.70 7.04 5.06
CA SER A 224 5.63 7.15 3.61
C SER A 224 5.03 5.92 2.95
N ARG A 225 4.50 6.15 1.75
CA ARG A 225 3.85 5.13 0.93
C ARG A 225 4.87 4.14 0.37
N GLU A 226 6.03 4.66 0.01
CA GLU A 226 7.17 3.96 -0.55
C GLU A 226 7.76 2.98 0.48
N LEU A 227 7.89 3.41 1.74
CA LEU A 227 8.34 2.53 2.82
C LEU A 227 7.33 1.43 3.11
N ALA A 228 6.04 1.76 3.25
CA ALA A 228 4.98 0.75 3.42
C ALA A 228 5.00 -0.29 2.29
N ALA A 229 5.11 0.16 1.04
CA ALA A 229 5.14 -0.72 -0.12
C ALA A 229 6.39 -1.60 -0.17
N THR A 230 7.55 -1.05 0.18
CA THR A 230 8.82 -1.78 0.24
C THR A 230 8.76 -2.89 1.29
N HIS A 231 8.29 -2.57 2.49
CA HIS A 231 8.11 -3.56 3.56
C HIS A 231 7.07 -4.62 3.21
N MET A 232 5.97 -4.23 2.57
CA MET A 232 4.98 -5.18 2.02
C MET A 232 5.63 -6.13 1.01
N ALA A 233 6.38 -5.62 0.05
CA ALA A 233 7.05 -6.44 -0.96
C ALA A 233 8.11 -7.37 -0.35
N GLN A 234 8.86 -6.92 0.65
CA GLN A 234 9.80 -7.74 1.40
C GLN A 234 9.10 -8.90 2.13
N ALA A 235 7.97 -8.62 2.78
CA ALA A 235 7.18 -9.65 3.46
C ALA A 235 6.55 -10.62 2.47
N LEU A 236 6.08 -10.11 1.33
CA LEU A 236 5.43 -10.91 0.29
C LEU A 236 6.42 -11.81 -0.46
N ARG A 237 7.54 -11.28 -0.95
CA ARG A 237 8.44 -11.99 -1.89
C ARG A 237 9.63 -12.65 -1.21
N ALA A 238 10.22 -11.98 -0.23
CA ALA A 238 11.43 -12.44 0.44
C ALA A 238 11.15 -13.14 1.78
N SER A 239 9.87 -13.22 2.20
CA SER A 239 9.47 -13.66 3.54
C SER A 239 10.23 -12.95 4.66
N ARG A 240 10.57 -11.67 4.44
CA ARG A 240 11.26 -10.82 5.41
C ARG A 240 10.25 -9.84 6.00
N GLY A 241 10.05 -9.90 7.30
CA GLY A 241 9.16 -8.98 8.00
C GLY A 241 9.57 -8.82 9.47
N ALA A 242 9.00 -7.82 10.13
CA ALA A 242 9.19 -7.62 11.56
C ALA A 242 8.64 -8.83 12.34
N THR A 243 9.17 -9.04 13.54
CA THR A 243 8.54 -9.93 14.53
C THR A 243 7.82 -9.06 15.56
N VAL A 244 6.52 -9.23 15.69
CA VAL A 244 5.72 -8.55 16.72
C VAL A 244 5.53 -9.50 17.90
N ALA A 245 5.92 -9.06 19.10
CA ALA A 245 5.73 -9.81 20.32
C ALA A 245 4.42 -9.37 21.00
N LEU A 246 3.56 -10.33 21.33
CA LEU A 246 2.34 -10.11 22.08
C LEU A 246 2.49 -10.72 23.47
N ALA A 247 2.02 -9.99 24.47
CA ALA A 247 1.74 -10.61 25.76
C ALA A 247 0.70 -11.72 25.54
N GLY A 248 0.86 -12.86 26.22
CA GLY A 248 -0.15 -13.91 26.16
C GLY A 248 -1.49 -13.40 26.68
N LEU A 249 -2.58 -13.87 26.06
CA LEU A 249 -3.94 -13.64 26.55
C LEU A 249 -4.12 -14.39 27.87
N GLU A 250 -4.49 -13.69 28.95
CA GLU A 250 -4.93 -14.23 30.25
C GLU A 250 -4.36 -15.62 30.61
N GLY A 251 -3.05 -15.68 30.88
CA GLY A 251 -2.38 -16.91 31.32
C GLY A 251 -1.89 -17.84 30.21
N SER A 252 -2.02 -17.46 28.93
CA SER A 252 -1.32 -18.11 27.83
C SER A 252 0.13 -17.61 27.70
N GLU A 253 0.95 -18.38 26.99
CA GLU A 253 2.33 -18.02 26.68
C GLU A 253 2.38 -16.82 25.71
N PRO A 254 3.45 -15.99 25.76
CA PRO A 254 3.67 -14.95 24.79
C PRO A 254 3.64 -15.46 23.35
N VAL A 255 2.96 -14.73 22.46
CA VAL A 255 2.87 -15.07 21.04
C VAL A 255 3.85 -14.20 20.25
N ARG A 256 4.60 -14.80 19.33
CA ARG A 256 5.50 -14.07 18.41
C ARG A 256 4.98 -14.21 16.99
N LEU A 257 4.58 -13.10 16.39
CA LEU A 257 4.09 -13.06 15.01
C LEU A 257 5.21 -12.62 14.08
N ASN A 258 5.72 -13.53 13.26
CA ASN A 258 6.67 -13.20 12.19
C ASN A 258 5.91 -12.74 10.94
N LEU A 259 5.95 -11.45 10.63
CA LEU A 259 5.21 -10.89 9.48
C LEU A 259 5.74 -11.39 8.14
N GLY A 260 7.00 -11.84 8.10
CA GLY A 260 7.56 -12.53 6.93
C GLY A 260 6.87 -13.87 6.63
N GLU A 261 6.17 -14.46 7.61
CA GLU A 261 5.43 -15.73 7.47
C GLU A 261 3.93 -15.53 7.24
N ALA A 262 3.44 -14.28 7.21
CA ALA A 262 2.04 -13.97 6.94
C ALA A 262 1.57 -14.63 5.64
N GLN A 263 0.43 -15.32 5.71
CA GLN A 263 -0.15 -16.00 4.56
C GLN A 263 -0.86 -15.00 3.63
N VAL A 264 -1.33 -13.89 4.17
CA VAL A 264 -1.94 -12.80 3.40
C VAL A 264 -1.24 -11.50 3.74
N VAL A 265 -0.82 -10.77 2.72
CA VAL A 265 -0.06 -9.52 2.83
C VAL A 265 -0.74 -8.48 1.96
N GLY A 266 -0.81 -7.23 2.40
CA GLY A 266 -1.36 -6.19 1.54
C GLY A 266 -0.90 -4.78 1.84
N TYR A 267 -1.10 -3.93 0.84
CA TYR A 267 -0.84 -2.50 0.90
C TYR A 267 -2.16 -1.74 0.96
N ILE A 268 -2.22 -0.71 1.82
CA ILE A 268 -3.38 0.16 1.97
C ILE A 268 -2.91 1.61 1.99
N GLY A 269 -3.54 2.47 1.19
CA GLY A 269 -3.21 3.89 1.18
C GLY A 269 -3.34 4.50 -0.21
N HIS A 270 -2.76 5.68 -0.40
CA HIS A 270 -2.69 6.30 -1.73
C HIS A 270 -1.79 5.49 -2.67
N ASN A 271 -2.11 5.44 -3.96
CA ASN A 271 -1.32 4.64 -4.89
C ASN A 271 -0.06 5.42 -5.25
N PHE A 272 1.07 5.11 -4.63
CA PHE A 272 2.30 5.85 -4.90
C PHE A 272 2.79 5.67 -6.35
N PHE A 273 2.45 4.56 -7.03
CA PHE A 273 2.77 4.43 -8.46
C PHE A 273 1.97 5.39 -9.35
N PHE A 274 0.88 5.97 -8.85
CA PHE A 274 0.08 6.96 -9.57
C PHE A 274 0.73 8.35 -9.56
N ASP A 275 1.56 8.66 -8.56
CA ASP A 275 2.15 9.99 -8.38
C ASP A 275 3.48 10.19 -9.12
N TYR A 276 4.08 9.11 -9.60
CA TYR A 276 5.26 9.23 -10.45
C TYR A 276 4.80 9.62 -11.86
N GLU A 277 5.12 10.85 -12.28
CA GLU A 277 4.84 11.44 -13.63
C GLU A 277 5.26 10.51 -14.79
N ASP A 278 6.09 9.53 -14.47
CA ASP A 278 6.83 8.69 -15.39
C ASP A 278 6.47 7.19 -15.29
N PHE A 279 5.73 6.74 -14.26
CA PHE A 279 5.43 5.31 -14.01
C PHE A 279 6.67 4.37 -14.00
N TYR A 280 7.91 4.88 -14.01
CA TYR A 280 9.16 4.12 -14.16
C TYR A 280 9.77 3.59 -12.86
N TRP A 281 9.10 3.78 -11.71
CA TRP A 281 9.62 3.23 -10.47
C TRP A 281 9.42 1.71 -10.43
N ASP A 282 10.45 0.95 -10.80
CA ASP A 282 10.56 -0.47 -10.47
C ASP A 282 11.03 -0.60 -9.01
N GLY A 283 10.31 0.01 -8.07
CA GLY A 283 10.71 0.07 -6.66
C GLY A 283 10.89 -1.28 -5.98
N PHE A 284 10.40 -2.33 -6.63
CA PHE A 284 10.56 -3.70 -6.20
C PHE A 284 11.71 -4.41 -6.94
N GLU A 285 12.45 -3.72 -7.81
CA GLU A 285 13.63 -4.26 -8.50
C GLU A 285 14.60 -4.92 -7.50
N PRO A 286 14.93 -4.33 -6.34
CA PRO A 286 15.85 -4.98 -5.41
C PRO A 286 15.31 -6.27 -4.78
N ILE A 287 13.98 -6.50 -4.86
CA ILE A 287 13.27 -7.59 -4.21
C ILE A 287 12.87 -8.61 -5.28
N LYS A 288 13.86 -9.30 -5.88
CA LYS A 288 13.62 -10.25 -7.00
C LYS A 288 13.19 -11.65 -6.54
N GLU A 289 13.18 -11.91 -5.24
CA GLU A 289 12.83 -13.21 -4.67
C GLU A 289 11.41 -13.66 -5.04
N ARG A 290 11.13 -14.94 -4.82
CA ARG A 290 9.79 -15.53 -4.97
C ARG A 290 9.42 -16.17 -3.64
N PRO A 291 8.16 -16.05 -3.20
CA PRO A 291 7.75 -16.68 -1.96
C PRO A 291 7.86 -18.20 -2.10
N ALA A 292 8.50 -18.82 -1.10
CA ALA A 292 8.69 -20.27 -1.06
C ALA A 292 7.37 -21.05 -0.95
N ARG A 293 6.29 -20.38 -0.54
CA ARG A 293 4.93 -20.92 -0.38
C ARG A 293 3.90 -19.95 -0.97
N PRO A 294 2.70 -20.42 -1.36
CA PRO A 294 1.61 -19.54 -1.75
C PRO A 294 1.30 -18.46 -0.71
N LYS A 295 1.18 -17.21 -1.17
CA LYS A 295 0.75 -16.04 -0.39
C LYS A 295 -0.34 -15.26 -1.11
N GLY A 296 -1.28 -14.74 -0.34
CA GLY A 296 -2.30 -13.80 -0.81
C GLY A 296 -1.77 -12.37 -0.82
N LEU A 297 -2.07 -11.63 -1.89
CA LEU A 297 -1.81 -10.20 -2.04
C LEU A 297 -3.15 -9.46 -2.11
N PHE A 298 -3.31 -8.42 -1.31
CA PHE A 298 -4.36 -7.42 -1.52
C PHE A 298 -3.77 -6.00 -1.59
N VAL A 299 -4.37 -5.13 -2.39
CA VAL A 299 -3.95 -3.73 -2.51
C VAL A 299 -5.17 -2.83 -2.57
N ILE A 300 -5.47 -2.17 -1.44
CA ILE A 300 -6.59 -1.25 -1.30
C ILE A 300 -6.05 0.16 -1.49
N SER A 301 -6.01 0.58 -2.75
CA SER A 301 -5.40 1.83 -3.18
C SER A 301 -5.93 2.21 -4.55
N CYS A 302 -6.05 3.49 -4.90
CA CYS A 302 -6.60 3.97 -6.18
C CYS A 302 -5.97 3.26 -7.39
N MET A 303 -6.80 2.62 -8.22
CA MET A 303 -6.38 2.00 -9.49
C MET A 303 -5.20 1.00 -9.39
N SER A 304 -5.06 0.31 -8.25
CA SER A 304 -3.94 -0.62 -8.01
C SER A 304 -3.90 -1.81 -8.98
N GLY A 305 -5.04 -2.17 -9.58
CA GLY A 305 -5.14 -3.19 -10.63
C GLY A 305 -4.96 -2.65 -12.06
N ARG A 306 -4.73 -1.35 -12.23
CA ARG A 306 -4.46 -0.72 -13.54
C ARG A 306 -3.03 -0.20 -13.67
N VAL A 307 -2.44 0.23 -12.56
CA VAL A 307 -1.07 0.73 -12.56
C VAL A 307 -0.10 -0.46 -12.46
N PRO A 308 0.87 -0.60 -13.38
CA PRO A 308 1.64 -1.84 -13.52
C PRO A 308 2.47 -2.23 -12.30
N GLY A 309 2.83 -1.27 -11.43
CA GLY A 309 3.74 -1.49 -10.31
C GLY A 309 3.35 -2.63 -9.36
N PHE A 310 2.11 -2.70 -8.87
CA PHE A 310 1.69 -3.82 -8.01
C PHE A 310 1.56 -5.14 -8.77
N LEU A 311 1.33 -5.07 -10.09
CA LEU A 311 1.17 -6.25 -10.94
C LEU A 311 2.52 -6.90 -11.26
N THR A 312 3.66 -6.22 -11.04
CA THR A 312 5.00 -6.82 -11.12
C THR A 312 5.30 -7.77 -9.96
N LEU A 313 4.54 -7.68 -8.86
CA LEU A 313 4.64 -8.60 -7.72
C LEU A 313 4.01 -9.97 -8.01
N LEU A 314 3.29 -10.09 -9.13
CA LEU A 314 2.62 -11.33 -9.51
C LEU A 314 3.62 -12.35 -10.07
N GLY A 315 3.41 -13.62 -9.75
CA GLY A 315 4.28 -14.70 -10.17
C GLY A 315 4.02 -15.99 -9.40
N HIS A 316 4.89 -17.00 -9.58
CA HIS A 316 4.77 -18.30 -8.93
C HIS A 316 4.65 -18.13 -7.41
N ASN A 317 3.49 -18.48 -6.85
CA ASN A 317 3.09 -18.41 -5.45
C ASN A 317 2.61 -17.06 -4.90
N VAL A 318 2.34 -16.04 -5.73
CA VAL A 318 1.60 -14.84 -5.29
C VAL A 318 0.20 -14.85 -5.91
N HIS A 319 -0.82 -14.78 -5.06
CA HIS A 319 -2.23 -14.86 -5.46
C HIS A 319 -2.97 -13.56 -5.14
N VAL A 320 -3.61 -12.93 -6.13
CA VAL A 320 -4.35 -11.68 -5.96
C VAL A 320 -5.72 -11.92 -5.33
N LEU A 321 -5.88 -11.46 -4.10
CA LEU A 321 -7.16 -11.48 -3.40
C LEU A 321 -8.03 -10.31 -3.83
N LEU A 322 -7.46 -9.11 -3.86
CA LEU A 322 -8.20 -7.88 -4.15
C LEU A 322 -7.25 -6.78 -4.66
N LEU A 323 -7.57 -6.17 -5.79
CA LEU A 323 -7.02 -4.88 -6.22
C LEU A 323 -8.19 -3.96 -6.56
N SER A 324 -7.92 -2.67 -6.67
CA SER A 324 -8.93 -1.70 -7.10
C SER A 324 -8.76 -1.33 -8.58
N ARG A 325 -9.88 -1.04 -9.22
CA ARG A 325 -9.99 -0.64 -10.62
C ARG A 325 -10.10 0.87 -10.80
N TYR A 326 -10.72 1.54 -9.83
CA TYR A 326 -11.06 2.95 -9.89
C TYR A 326 -10.39 3.73 -8.77
N PHE A 327 -10.57 5.05 -8.78
CA PHE A 327 -10.28 5.88 -7.63
C PHE A 327 -11.19 5.48 -6.47
N ILE A 328 -10.57 4.99 -5.40
CA ILE A 328 -11.26 4.57 -4.19
C ILE A 328 -10.60 5.19 -2.97
N SER A 329 -11.38 5.45 -1.93
CA SER A 329 -10.83 5.72 -0.62
C SER A 329 -10.35 4.42 0.01
N ALA A 330 -9.15 4.41 0.57
CA ALA A 330 -8.59 3.24 1.24
C ALA A 330 -9.17 3.09 2.66
N GLU A 331 -10.42 2.67 2.74
CA GLU A 331 -11.23 2.67 3.97
C GLU A 331 -11.30 1.29 4.66
N GLY A 332 -11.49 1.30 5.97
CA GLY A 332 -11.43 0.12 6.85
C GLY A 332 -12.41 -0.99 6.52
N TYR A 333 -13.58 -0.68 5.98
CA TYR A 333 -14.54 -1.70 5.56
C TYR A 333 -14.06 -2.48 4.33
N SER A 334 -13.19 -1.90 3.50
CA SER A 334 -12.59 -2.61 2.36
C SER A 334 -11.56 -3.64 2.86
N LEU A 335 -10.76 -3.28 3.86
CA LEU A 335 -9.86 -4.20 4.54
C LEU A 335 -10.64 -5.33 5.21
N LEU A 336 -11.70 -4.99 5.96
CA LEU A 336 -12.53 -5.98 6.62
C LEU A 336 -13.18 -6.94 5.61
N SER A 337 -13.57 -6.47 4.43
CA SER A 337 -14.10 -7.33 3.35
C SER A 337 -13.09 -8.39 2.90
N VAL A 338 -11.82 -8.02 2.73
CA VAL A 338 -10.75 -8.98 2.35
C VAL A 338 -10.57 -10.01 3.46
N VAL A 339 -10.41 -9.53 4.70
CA VAL A 339 -10.13 -10.40 5.84
C VAL A 339 -11.30 -11.36 6.09
N ASP A 340 -12.53 -10.85 6.09
CA ASP A 340 -13.75 -11.63 6.27
C ASP A 340 -13.91 -12.68 5.16
N GLY A 341 -13.67 -12.32 3.89
CA GLY A 341 -13.69 -13.27 2.79
C GLY A 341 -12.63 -14.38 2.93
N VAL A 342 -11.41 -14.05 3.37
CA VAL A 342 -10.37 -15.06 3.66
C VAL A 342 -10.81 -15.98 4.80
N LEU A 343 -11.38 -15.44 5.88
CA LEU A 343 -11.92 -16.22 6.99
C LEU A 343 -13.08 -17.13 6.58
N GLN A 344 -13.85 -16.75 5.56
CA GLN A 344 -14.88 -17.59 4.98
C GLN A 344 -14.34 -18.63 3.96
N ARG A 345 -13.07 -18.53 3.55
CA ARG A 345 -12.48 -19.25 2.41
C ARG A 345 -13.22 -18.94 1.08
N ALA A 346 -13.58 -17.67 0.90
CA ALA A 346 -14.26 -17.18 -0.30
C ALA A 346 -13.36 -17.31 -1.54
N ASN A 347 -13.91 -17.74 -2.68
CA ASN A 347 -13.18 -17.70 -3.94
C ASN A 347 -13.00 -16.26 -4.44
N SER A 348 -12.21 -16.04 -5.50
CA SER A 348 -11.93 -14.70 -6.03
C SER A 348 -13.19 -13.90 -6.37
N ARG A 349 -14.23 -14.55 -6.91
CA ARG A 349 -15.49 -13.88 -7.23
C ARG A 349 -16.22 -13.42 -5.97
N GLN A 350 -16.35 -14.30 -4.99
CA GLN A 350 -17.01 -14.00 -3.72
C GLN A 350 -16.28 -12.88 -2.95
N LEU A 351 -14.94 -12.87 -2.96
CA LEU A 351 -14.13 -11.80 -2.39
C LEU A 351 -14.42 -10.44 -3.04
N VAL A 352 -14.41 -10.39 -4.37
CA VAL A 352 -14.70 -9.16 -5.11
C VAL A 352 -16.15 -8.71 -4.91
N ASP A 353 -17.12 -9.62 -4.98
CA ASP A 353 -18.53 -9.30 -4.77
C ASP A 353 -18.77 -8.75 -3.35
N LEU A 354 -18.12 -9.31 -2.33
CA LEU A 354 -18.18 -8.81 -0.95
C LEU A 354 -17.60 -7.39 -0.84
N ALA A 355 -16.41 -7.16 -1.41
CA ALA A 355 -15.76 -5.86 -1.37
C ALA A 355 -16.55 -4.79 -2.16
N ASP A 356 -17.03 -5.12 -3.37
CA ASP A 356 -17.85 -4.25 -4.20
C ASP A 356 -19.15 -3.87 -3.48
N HIS A 357 -19.86 -4.87 -2.95
CA HIS A 357 -21.12 -4.65 -2.24
C HIS A 357 -20.92 -3.77 -1.00
N THR A 358 -19.89 -4.06 -0.21
CA THR A 358 -19.55 -3.30 0.99
C THR A 358 -19.23 -1.84 0.65
N TYR A 359 -18.37 -1.61 -0.34
CA TYR A 359 -17.96 -0.27 -0.73
C TYR A 359 -19.15 0.55 -1.24
N GLN A 360 -20.00 -0.06 -2.08
CA GLN A 360 -21.24 0.57 -2.52
C GLN A 360 -22.16 0.88 -1.35
N TYR A 361 -22.35 -0.06 -0.42
CA TYR A 361 -23.21 0.13 0.74
C TYR A 361 -22.76 1.32 1.58
N PHE A 362 -21.50 1.35 2.02
CA PHE A 362 -20.99 2.46 2.83
C PHE A 362 -21.01 3.78 2.07
N HIS A 363 -20.69 3.79 0.78
CA HIS A 363 -20.76 5.00 -0.01
C HIS A 363 -22.20 5.56 -0.12
N THR A 364 -23.22 4.69 -0.23
CA THR A 364 -24.63 5.12 -0.24
C THR A 364 -25.12 5.68 1.10
N LEU A 365 -24.45 5.36 2.22
CA LEU A 365 -24.79 5.97 3.52
C LEU A 365 -24.44 7.47 3.56
N HIS A 366 -23.40 7.89 2.83
CA HIS A 366 -22.95 9.29 2.79
C HIS A 366 -23.46 10.04 1.57
N HIS A 367 -23.59 9.34 0.44
CA HIS A 367 -23.93 9.89 -0.85
C HIS A 367 -25.01 9.02 -1.52
N PRO A 368 -26.26 9.05 -1.03
CA PRO A 368 -27.33 8.15 -1.48
C PRO A 368 -27.63 8.26 -2.98
N GLU A 369 -27.30 9.38 -3.61
CA GLU A 369 -27.46 9.64 -5.05
C GLU A 369 -26.29 9.15 -5.91
N LYS A 370 -25.11 8.90 -5.33
CA LYS A 370 -23.91 8.49 -6.09
C LYS A 370 -23.83 6.97 -6.18
N LYS A 371 -23.99 6.46 -7.41
CA LYS A 371 -23.66 5.07 -7.73
C LYS A 371 -22.18 4.97 -8.07
N ILE A 372 -21.43 4.22 -7.28
CA ILE A 372 -20.08 3.78 -7.63
C ILE A 372 -20.17 2.39 -8.25
N TYR A 373 -19.64 2.24 -9.46
CA TYR A 373 -19.64 0.97 -10.16
C TYR A 373 -18.42 0.14 -9.73
N TRP A 374 -18.68 -1.13 -9.38
CA TRP A 374 -17.76 -2.24 -9.13
C TRP A 374 -16.25 -1.88 -9.04
N PRO A 375 -15.81 -1.36 -7.89
CA PRO A 375 -14.45 -0.85 -7.72
C PRO A 375 -13.36 -1.91 -7.66
N PHE A 376 -13.67 -3.18 -7.44
CA PHE A 376 -12.65 -4.18 -7.19
C PHE A 376 -12.55 -5.26 -8.27
N LEU A 377 -11.39 -5.90 -8.27
CA LEU A 377 -11.03 -7.03 -9.10
C LEU A 377 -10.18 -8.02 -8.31
N GLY A 378 -10.22 -9.28 -8.72
CA GLY A 378 -9.53 -10.40 -8.07
C GLY A 378 -8.85 -11.27 -9.12
N GLN A 379 -7.96 -12.16 -8.68
CA GLN A 379 -7.12 -12.94 -9.58
C GLN A 379 -7.88 -13.62 -10.74
N ASP A 380 -8.89 -14.41 -10.40
CA ASP A 380 -9.67 -15.18 -11.37
C ASP A 380 -10.99 -14.50 -11.73
N PHE A 381 -11.16 -13.21 -11.40
CA PHE A 381 -12.39 -12.47 -11.63
C PHE A 381 -12.11 -11.00 -11.97
N ARG A 382 -12.44 -10.60 -13.20
CA ARG A 382 -12.28 -9.23 -13.75
C ARG A 382 -10.85 -8.70 -13.95
N LEU A 383 -9.82 -9.25 -13.31
CA LEU A 383 -8.44 -8.77 -13.50
C LEU A 383 -7.98 -8.83 -14.97
N TYR A 384 -8.48 -9.81 -15.73
CA TYR A 384 -8.08 -10.07 -17.12
C TYR A 384 -9.22 -9.89 -18.13
N GLU A 385 -10.38 -9.36 -17.71
CA GLU A 385 -11.56 -9.25 -18.57
C GLU A 385 -11.48 -8.04 -19.52
N GLU A 386 -10.59 -7.09 -19.27
CA GLU A 386 -10.51 -5.85 -20.03
C GLU A 386 -9.23 -5.77 -20.87
N PRO A 387 -9.34 -5.45 -22.17
CA PRO A 387 -8.17 -5.26 -23.02
C PRO A 387 -7.34 -4.09 -22.49
N LEU A 388 -6.13 -4.38 -22.04
CA LEU A 388 -5.25 -3.40 -21.41
C LEU A 388 -4.82 -2.30 -22.37
N ASP A 389 -4.80 -2.60 -23.66
CA ASP A 389 -4.63 -1.65 -24.74
C ASP A 389 -5.63 -0.49 -24.66
N GLN A 390 -6.86 -0.68 -24.16
CA GLN A 390 -7.80 0.43 -23.96
C GLN A 390 -7.33 1.47 -22.92
N TYR A 391 -6.41 1.10 -22.02
CA TYR A 391 -5.87 2.01 -21.00
C TYR A 391 -4.60 2.72 -21.43
N PHE A 392 -3.84 2.11 -22.34
CA PHE A 392 -2.57 2.66 -22.85
C PHE A 392 -2.71 3.28 -24.25
N SER A 393 -3.85 3.13 -24.92
CA SER A 393 -4.10 3.67 -26.27
C SER A 393 -4.65 5.11 -26.27
N ALA A 394 -5.17 5.60 -25.15
CA ALA A 394 -5.44 7.02 -25.01
C ALA A 394 -4.08 7.74 -24.86
N PRO A 395 -3.81 8.83 -25.59
CA PRO A 395 -2.63 9.63 -25.32
C PRO A 395 -2.65 9.98 -23.83
N LEU A 396 -1.60 9.63 -23.09
CA LEU A 396 -1.46 10.00 -21.68
C LEU A 396 -1.80 11.49 -21.48
N ALA A 397 -1.52 12.35 -22.47
CA ALA A 397 -1.91 13.76 -22.49
C ALA A 397 -3.42 14.05 -22.29
N ASP A 398 -4.33 13.22 -22.79
CA ASP A 398 -5.78 13.46 -22.69
C ASP A 398 -6.35 13.05 -21.31
N LEU A 399 -5.70 12.11 -20.63
CA LEU A 399 -6.07 11.66 -19.28
C LEU A 399 -5.66 12.67 -18.19
N TRP A 400 -4.71 13.56 -18.48
CA TRP A 400 -4.21 14.59 -17.56
C TRP A 400 -4.88 15.96 -17.81
N ALA A 401 -5.62 16.11 -18.90
CA ALA A 401 -6.41 17.30 -19.22
C ALA A 401 -7.83 17.29 -18.59
N MET A 402 -8.21 16.21 -17.91
CA MET A 402 -9.44 16.04 -17.12
C MET A 402 -9.13 16.05 -15.63
#